data_AF-A0A2W5YT51-F1
#
_entry.id   AF-A0A2W5YT51-F1
#
_cell.length_a   1.000
_cell.length_b   1.000
_cell.length_c   1.000
_cell.angle_alpha   90.00
_cell.angle_beta   90.00
_cell.angle_gamma   90.00
#
_symmetry.space_group_name_H-M   'P 1'
#
loop_
_entity.id
_entity.type
_entity.pdbx_description
1 polymer ?
#
loop_
_entity_poly.entity_id
_entity_poly.type
_entity_poly.pdbx_seq_one_letter_code
_entity_poly.pdbx_strand_id
1 'polypeptide(L)'
;MSRRFCLLCLALFGAVVTLSAQPTPPAFYKGVTVSCQTWGIEWQTPEMEKALDELKSLGVNSIAIHPYAQIREDGQVVSGRRSGTSTTHITTPLRWAHERGMSAMLIPHIAYWG
;
A
#
# COMPACT_ATOMS: atom_id res chain seq x y z
N MET A 1 -52.44 32.27 -47.87
CA MET A 1 -53.39 31.81 -46.83
C MET A 1 -52.81 30.53 -46.23
N SER A 2 -52.23 30.57 -45.02
CA SER A 2 -52.89 30.23 -43.72
C SER A 2 -52.93 28.70 -43.52
N ARG A 3 -52.47 28.00 -42.47
CA ARG A 3 -52.08 28.22 -41.06
C ARG A 3 -51.37 26.92 -40.57
N ARG A 4 -50.20 27.00 -39.90
CA ARG A 4 -49.93 26.67 -38.47
C ARG A 4 -50.55 25.38 -37.89
N PHE A 5 -49.69 24.44 -37.47
CA PHE A 5 -49.85 23.51 -36.32
C PHE A 5 -48.42 22.99 -36.00
N CYS A 6 -47.62 23.58 -35.11
CA CYS A 6 -47.76 23.83 -33.66
C CYS A 6 -47.75 22.56 -32.79
N LEU A 7 -46.52 22.15 -32.44
CA LEU A 7 -46.06 21.69 -31.12
C LEU A 7 -46.67 20.43 -30.49
N LEU A 8 -45.82 19.42 -30.22
CA LEU A 8 -45.49 18.96 -28.86
C LEU A 8 -44.50 17.78 -28.90
N CYS A 9 -43.21 18.08 -29.08
CA CYS A 9 -42.14 17.21 -28.62
C CYS A 9 -41.99 17.42 -27.11
N LEU A 10 -42.66 16.59 -26.31
CA LEU A 10 -42.50 16.58 -24.86
C LEU A 10 -41.15 15.92 -24.53
N ALA A 11 -40.07 16.68 -24.63
CA ALA A 11 -38.75 16.26 -24.20
C ALA A 11 -38.74 16.15 -22.67
N LEU A 12 -38.89 14.95 -22.15
CA LEU A 12 -38.56 14.61 -20.76
C LEU A 12 -37.04 14.77 -20.57
N PHE A 13 -36.60 16.00 -20.29
CA PHE A 13 -35.30 16.24 -19.67
C PHE A 13 -35.39 15.81 -18.21
N GLY A 14 -35.24 14.51 -17.96
CA GLY A 14 -34.96 14.00 -16.62
C GLY A 14 -33.63 14.58 -16.17
N ALA A 15 -33.65 15.46 -15.16
CA ALA A 15 -32.45 15.97 -14.53
C ALA A 15 -31.67 14.78 -13.95
N VAL A 16 -30.58 14.41 -14.61
CA VAL A 16 -29.60 13.47 -14.05
C VAL A 16 -28.93 14.20 -12.90
N VAL A 17 -29.44 13.99 -11.68
CA VAL A 17 -28.76 14.41 -10.46
C VAL A 17 -27.52 13.52 -10.35
N THR A 18 -26.38 14.03 -10.78
CA THR A 18 -25.08 13.44 -10.48
C THR A 18 -24.85 13.59 -8.99
N LEU A 19 -25.20 12.54 -8.24
CA LEU A 19 -24.85 12.44 -6.84
C LEU A 19 -23.32 12.37 -6.75
N SER A 20 -22.69 13.49 -6.43
CA SER A 20 -21.26 13.54 -6.13
C SER A 20 -21.04 12.67 -4.90
N ALA A 21 -20.40 11.50 -5.11
CA ALA A 21 -19.97 10.65 -4.01
C ALA A 21 -19.01 11.47 -3.14
N GLN A 22 -19.40 11.71 -1.89
CA GLN A 22 -18.50 12.32 -0.92
C GLN A 22 -17.25 11.44 -0.80
N PRO A 23 -16.04 12.03 -0.73
CA PRO A 23 -14.83 11.24 -0.53
C PRO A 23 -14.99 10.41 0.74
N THR A 24 -14.96 9.09 0.62
CA THR A 24 -14.90 8.21 1.80
C THR A 24 -13.65 8.61 2.59
N PRO A 25 -13.78 8.91 3.89
CA PRO A 25 -12.61 9.17 4.72
C PRO A 25 -11.61 8.01 4.58
N PRO A 26 -10.30 8.30 4.53
CA PRO A 26 -9.30 7.24 4.45
C PRO A 26 -9.47 6.30 5.65
N ALA A 27 -9.26 5.01 5.40
CA ALA A 27 -9.36 4.00 6.45
C ALA A 27 -8.45 4.37 7.63
N PHE A 28 -8.96 4.27 8.85
CA PHE A 28 -8.15 4.50 10.04
C PHE A 28 -7.12 3.38 10.18
N TYR A 29 -5.83 3.73 10.11
CA TYR A 29 -4.74 2.76 10.20
C TYR A 29 -4.43 2.39 11.65
N LYS A 30 -4.65 1.12 11.98
CA LYS A 30 -4.11 0.44 13.15
C LYS A 30 -2.82 -0.25 12.71
N GLY A 31 -1.76 0.54 12.60
CA GLY A 31 -0.50 0.15 11.97
C GLY A 31 0.54 -0.38 12.95
N VAL A 32 1.36 -1.32 12.48
CA VAL A 32 2.54 -1.83 13.20
C VAL A 32 3.75 -1.85 12.27
N THR A 33 4.88 -1.31 12.72
CA THR A 33 6.18 -1.50 12.03
C THR A 33 6.78 -2.83 12.43
N VAL A 34 6.99 -3.72 11.47
CA VAL A 34 7.60 -5.04 11.69
C VAL A 34 9.09 -4.96 11.36
N SER A 35 9.92 -4.91 12.40
CA SER A 35 11.38 -4.94 12.25
C SER A 35 11.89 -6.36 12.07
N CYS A 36 13.07 -6.47 11.47
CA CYS A 36 13.86 -7.68 11.36
C CYS A 36 15.19 -7.50 12.09
N GLN A 37 15.91 -8.61 12.31
CA GLN A 37 17.31 -8.51 12.68
C GLN A 37 18.14 -8.19 11.43
N THR A 38 19.12 -7.29 11.55
CA THR A 38 20.13 -7.04 10.52
C THR A 38 19.60 -6.51 9.16
N TRP A 39 19.20 -7.38 8.22
CA TRP A 39 19.09 -7.07 6.78
C TRP A 39 17.71 -7.35 6.16
N GLY A 40 16.72 -7.81 6.93
CA GLY A 40 15.36 -8.01 6.41
C GLY A 40 15.12 -9.35 5.74
N ILE A 41 16.08 -10.26 5.76
CA ILE A 41 15.92 -11.59 5.16
C ILE A 41 14.83 -12.41 5.88
N GLU A 42 14.60 -12.13 7.16
CA GLU A 42 13.61 -12.78 8.00
C GLU A 42 12.17 -12.45 7.55
N TRP A 43 11.95 -11.34 6.84
CA TRP A 43 10.61 -10.99 6.38
C TRP A 43 10.05 -11.93 5.30
N GLN A 44 10.89 -12.75 4.66
CA GLN A 44 10.43 -13.79 3.72
C GLN A 44 10.39 -15.19 4.34
N THR A 45 10.51 -15.33 5.66
CA THR A 45 10.42 -16.63 6.33
C THR A 45 8.99 -16.91 6.81
N PRO A 46 8.64 -18.19 7.08
CA PRO A 46 7.33 -18.55 7.61
C PRO A 46 6.97 -17.86 8.94
N GLU A 47 7.96 -17.42 9.72
CA GLU A 47 7.75 -16.67 10.95
C GLU A 47 7.10 -15.30 10.69
N MET A 48 7.49 -14.62 9.60
CA MET A 48 6.85 -13.38 9.20
C MET A 48 5.39 -13.61 8.79
N GLU A 49 5.10 -14.71 8.11
CA GLU A 49 3.72 -15.07 7.75
C GLU A 49 2.86 -15.29 9.00
N LYS A 50 3.36 -16.04 9.99
CA LYS A 50 2.70 -16.24 11.29
C LYS A 50 2.50 -14.92 12.05
N ALA A 51 3.51 -14.04 12.04
CA ALA A 51 3.41 -12.74 12.67
C ALA A 51 2.30 -11.88 12.04
N LEU A 52 2.10 -11.94 10.72
CA LEU A 52 0.99 -11.24 10.06
C LEU A 52 -0.38 -11.79 10.50
N ASP A 53 -0.51 -13.10 10.67
CA ASP A 53 -1.74 -13.71 11.19
C ASP A 53 -2.03 -13.27 12.63
N GLU A 54 -1.02 -13.24 13.48
CA GLU A 54 -1.13 -12.77 14.86
C GLU A 54 -1.52 -11.29 14.91
N LEU A 55 -0.83 -10.42 14.17
CA LEU A 55 -1.15 -8.99 14.08
C LEU A 55 -2.60 -8.77 13.61
N LYS A 56 -3.04 -9.52 12.60
CA LYS A 56 -4.42 -9.46 12.12
C LYS A 56 -5.41 -9.85 13.22
N SER A 57 -5.12 -10.90 13.99
CA SER A 57 -5.97 -11.34 15.11
C SER A 57 -6.11 -10.28 16.21
N LEU A 58 -5.07 -9.47 16.42
CA LEU A 58 -5.05 -8.32 17.34
C LEU A 58 -5.78 -7.08 16.78
N GLY A 59 -6.30 -7.17 15.56
CA GLY A 59 -7.02 -6.10 14.90
C GLY A 59 -6.15 -5.08 14.16
N VAL A 60 -4.86 -5.38 13.96
CA VAL A 60 -3.98 -4.58 13.08
C VAL A 60 -4.51 -4.67 11.65
N ASN A 61 -4.53 -3.54 10.94
CA ASN A 61 -4.99 -3.48 9.55
C ASN A 61 -3.94 -2.93 8.59
N SER A 62 -2.76 -2.61 9.09
CA SER A 62 -1.65 -2.12 8.27
C SER A 62 -0.30 -2.50 8.87
N ILE A 63 0.69 -2.70 8.01
CA ILE A 63 2.07 -2.90 8.42
C ILE A 63 3.03 -1.93 7.72
N ALA A 64 4.17 -1.71 8.34
CA ALA A 64 5.34 -1.08 7.71
C ALA A 64 6.56 -1.99 7.84
N ILE A 65 7.39 -2.07 6.80
CA ILE A 65 8.74 -2.69 6.86
C ILE A 65 9.77 -1.67 6.37
N HIS A 66 11.02 -1.81 6.81
CA HIS A 66 12.06 -0.78 6.60
C HIS A 66 13.38 -1.35 6.05
N PRO A 67 13.44 -1.71 4.76
CA PRO A 67 14.67 -2.27 4.19
C PRO A 67 15.81 -1.26 4.23
N TYR A 68 17.03 -1.76 4.41
CA TYR A 68 18.23 -0.95 4.52
C TYR A 68 19.07 -0.95 3.22
N ALA A 69 19.45 0.23 2.76
CA ALA A 69 20.62 0.45 1.93
C ALA A 69 21.80 0.91 2.81
N GLN A 70 23.03 0.68 2.35
CA GLN A 70 24.23 1.18 3.02
C GLN A 70 24.70 2.46 2.33
N ILE A 71 25.14 3.44 3.11
CA ILE A 71 25.95 4.57 2.60
C ILE A 71 27.42 4.36 2.98
N ARG A 72 28.32 4.58 2.03
CA ARG A 72 29.78 4.54 2.22
C ARG A 72 30.32 5.92 2.61
N GLU A 73 31.57 5.98 3.07
CA GLU A 73 32.26 7.23 3.43
C GLU A 73 32.35 8.21 2.25
N ASP A 74 32.46 7.71 1.02
CA ASP A 74 32.46 8.50 -0.22
C ASP A 74 31.07 9.00 -0.66
N GLY A 75 30.03 8.73 0.14
CA GLY A 75 28.64 9.09 -0.15
C GLY A 75 27.92 8.14 -1.11
N GLN A 76 28.58 7.07 -1.59
CA GLN A 76 27.93 6.09 -2.45
C GLN A 76 26.90 5.28 -1.66
N VAL A 77 25.67 5.20 -2.18
CA VAL A 77 24.63 4.30 -1.69
C VAL A 77 24.71 2.97 -2.42
N VAL A 78 24.78 1.87 -1.66
CA VAL A 78 24.78 0.51 -2.20
C VAL A 78 23.60 -0.27 -1.63
N SER A 79 22.96 -1.08 -2.47
CA SER A 79 22.00 -2.08 -2.00
C SER A 79 22.74 -3.03 -1.03
N GLY A 80 22.12 -3.32 0.12
CA GLY A 80 22.77 -4.00 1.24
C GLY A 80 23.44 -5.33 0.85
N ARG A 81 24.60 -5.62 1.46
CA ARG A 81 25.51 -6.76 1.16
C ARG A 81 24.87 -8.16 1.03
N ARG A 82 23.66 -8.37 1.55
CA ARG A 82 22.96 -9.66 1.56
C ARG A 82 21.66 -9.70 0.75
N SER A 83 21.22 -8.59 0.19
CA SER A 83 20.28 -8.68 -0.92
C SER A 83 21.09 -9.22 -2.09
N GLY A 84 20.94 -10.51 -2.42
CA GLY A 84 21.26 -10.93 -3.78
C GLY A 84 20.51 -10.05 -4.79
N THR A 85 20.61 -10.35 -6.07
CA THR A 85 19.79 -9.68 -7.11
C THR A 85 18.27 -9.79 -6.87
N SER A 86 17.83 -10.53 -5.84
CA SER A 86 16.44 -10.70 -5.45
C SER A 86 15.97 -9.71 -4.37
N THR A 87 14.83 -9.06 -4.63
CA THR A 87 14.08 -8.23 -3.69
C THR A 87 12.95 -8.99 -2.98
N THR A 88 12.95 -10.33 -3.02
CA THR A 88 11.87 -11.16 -2.45
C THR A 88 11.66 -10.94 -0.96
N HIS A 89 12.72 -10.67 -0.21
CA HIS A 89 12.63 -10.33 1.21
C HIS A 89 11.83 -9.04 1.48
N ILE A 90 11.70 -8.17 0.48
CA ILE A 90 10.85 -6.97 0.53
C ILE A 90 9.46 -7.30 -0.02
N THR A 91 9.35 -7.95 -1.17
CA THR A 91 8.06 -8.10 -1.86
C THR A 91 7.17 -9.19 -1.27
N THR A 92 7.74 -10.27 -0.76
CA THR A 92 7.02 -11.38 -0.12
C THR A 92 6.16 -10.94 1.07
N PRO A 93 6.68 -10.23 2.10
CA PRO A 93 5.86 -9.79 3.24
C PRO A 93 4.76 -8.81 2.83
N LEU A 94 5.01 -7.95 1.83
CA LEU A 94 4.00 -7.01 1.32
C LEU A 94 2.85 -7.75 0.64
N ARG A 95 3.17 -8.77 -0.17
CA ARG A 95 2.18 -9.65 -0.79
C ARG A 95 1.37 -10.39 0.27
N TRP A 96 2.02 -11.00 1.27
CA TRP A 96 1.33 -11.70 2.35
C TRP A 96 0.41 -10.80 3.18
N ALA A 97 0.78 -9.54 3.39
CA ALA A 97 -0.07 -8.55 4.05
C ALA A 97 -1.30 -8.21 3.20
N HIS A 98 -1.13 -8.01 1.88
CA HIS A 98 -2.25 -7.75 0.96
C HIS A 98 -3.22 -8.94 0.88
N GLU A 99 -2.72 -10.18 0.86
CA GLU A 99 -3.55 -11.40 0.90
C GLU A 99 -4.44 -11.46 2.15
N ARG A 100 -4.04 -10.80 3.24
CA ARG A 100 -4.79 -10.66 4.51
C ARG A 100 -5.67 -9.40 4.58
N GLY A 101 -5.79 -8.68 3.47
CA GLY A 101 -6.51 -7.41 3.38
C GLY A 101 -5.92 -6.33 4.30
N MET A 102 -4.62 -6.37 4.57
CA MET A 102 -3.90 -5.33 5.30
C MET A 102 -3.27 -4.35 4.32
N SER A 103 -3.17 -3.06 4.67
CA SER A 103 -2.35 -2.11 3.92
C SER A 103 -0.86 -2.30 4.27
N ALA A 104 0.03 -2.00 3.33
CA ALA A 104 1.46 -2.15 3.57
C ALA A 104 2.22 -0.88 3.15
N MET A 105 3.19 -0.47 3.97
CA MET A 105 4.09 0.66 3.71
C MET A 105 5.54 0.18 3.68
N LEU A 106 6.30 0.73 2.74
CA LEU A 106 7.76 0.58 2.70
C LEU A 106 8.41 1.85 3.24
N ILE A 107 9.31 1.72 4.20
CA ILE A 107 10.11 2.82 4.76
C ILE A 107 11.59 2.56 4.44
N PRO A 108 12.06 2.84 3.21
CA PRO A 108 13.45 2.59 2.86
C PRO A 108 14.39 3.42 3.73
N HIS A 109 15.33 2.76 4.39
CA HIS A 109 16.34 3.37 5.27
C HIS A 109 17.71 3.35 4.61
N ILE A 110 18.51 4.39 4.85
CA ILE A 110 19.93 4.41 4.54
C ILE A 110 20.67 4.38 5.87
N ALA A 111 21.58 3.41 6.03
CA ALA A 111 22.36 3.25 7.24
C ALA A 111 23.86 3.34 6.97
N TYR A 112 24.57 4.01 7.88
CA TYR A 112 26.02 4.05 7.92
C TYR A 112 26.50 3.07 9.00
N TRP A 113 27.28 2.06 8.60
CA TRP A 113 27.76 1.00 9.50
C TRP A 113 29.28 0.95 9.64
N GLY A 114 29.99 2.01 9.22
CA GLY A 114 31.45 2.03 9.07
C GLY A 114 31.84 1.69 7.66
#